data_AF-A0A0F8ZMR0-F1
#
_entry.id   AF-A0A0F8ZMR0-F1
#
_cell.length_a   1.000
_cell.length_b   1.000
_cell.length_c   1.000
_cell.angle_alpha   90.00
_cell.angle_beta   90.00
_cell.angle_gamma   90.00
#
_symmetry.space_group_name_H-M   'P 1'
#
loop_
_entity.id
_entity.type
_entity.pdbx_description
1 polymer ?
#
loop_
_entity_poly.entity_id
_entity_poly.type
_entity_poly.pdbx_seq_one_letter_code
_entity_poly.pdbx_strand_id
1 'polypeptide(L)'
;LDSSEYYGKKISGISLFICAGRPEYEYIKRNYGYSQNEVKYTGFSRFDGYYNIDVKRQILIMPTWRWDICYISKGKTKVSDDFFKSTLYYQIFQYLLNNSSLIEILNHNNYQMVFYPHYEIQRFLHCFSSNSEKVTIASKDDFVVQTAFYMSPPKWHLGHVSWMYEVILSKINKNYEFYSKEFSEYLNSYYQQFGVPQNKGERGLVSRPTVDQIFEYFQIVNQRMKSFLQDATLSAEASKLIVMGFHHECQHQELLVYDLQHLLADQYRPVRKNSLPTPSTIEQKPVKVKGGLYTIGYNGSDYCYDIELPEHEVYLNDYKIDSFPVTNEQYLKFIEDGGYNDYKFRLSDGWEKVKENN
;
A
#
# COMPACT_ATOMS: atom_id res chain seq x y z
N LEU A 1 -9.17 4.25 -20.55
CA LEU A 1 -8.30 5.38 -20.95
C LEU A 1 -7.28 4.83 -21.93
N ASP A 2 -7.36 5.26 -23.19
CA ASP A 2 -6.37 4.91 -24.21
C ASP A 2 -5.05 5.60 -23.86
N SER A 3 -3.94 4.86 -23.82
CA SER A 3 -2.62 5.45 -23.62
C SER A 3 -1.67 5.17 -24.81
N SER A 4 -2.20 4.78 -25.96
CA SER A 4 -1.43 4.51 -27.19
C SER A 4 -0.59 5.70 -27.64
N GLU A 5 -1.04 6.92 -27.37
CA GLU A 5 -0.30 8.16 -27.64
C GLU A 5 0.98 8.29 -26.81
N TYR A 6 1.08 7.60 -25.68
CA TYR A 6 2.24 7.63 -24.78
C TYR A 6 3.10 6.38 -24.88
N TYR A 7 2.46 5.23 -25.08
CA TYR A 7 3.09 3.91 -25.01
C TYR A 7 3.17 3.21 -26.37
N GLY A 8 2.69 3.84 -27.44
CA GLY A 8 2.72 3.29 -28.80
C GLY A 8 4.15 3.03 -29.27
N LYS A 9 4.32 2.00 -30.12
CA LYS A 9 5.61 1.55 -30.64
C LYS A 9 6.41 2.66 -31.30
N LYS A 10 5.73 3.55 -32.01
CA LYS A 10 6.36 4.66 -32.72
C LYS A 10 6.94 5.74 -31.79
N ILE A 11 6.52 5.78 -30.53
CA ILE A 11 6.78 6.91 -29.62
C ILE A 11 7.60 6.47 -28.41
N SER A 12 7.30 5.29 -27.83
CA SER A 12 7.77 4.95 -26.50
C SER A 12 9.11 4.22 -26.45
N GLY A 13 9.68 3.75 -27.56
CA GLY A 13 10.94 3.00 -27.57
C GLY A 13 10.90 1.64 -26.83
N ILE A 14 9.73 1.19 -26.39
CA ILE A 14 9.55 -0.06 -25.66
C ILE A 14 9.77 -1.23 -26.64
N SER A 15 10.63 -2.18 -26.27
CA SER A 15 10.94 -3.35 -27.11
C SER A 15 10.00 -4.53 -26.85
N LEU A 16 9.45 -4.61 -25.64
CA LEU A 16 8.55 -5.67 -25.21
C LEU A 16 7.52 -5.13 -24.22
N PHE A 17 6.24 -5.35 -24.51
CA PHE A 17 5.13 -5.13 -23.59
C PHE A 17 4.76 -6.42 -22.89
N ILE A 18 4.84 -6.43 -21.57
CA ILE A 18 4.37 -7.54 -20.77
C ILE A 18 3.06 -7.14 -20.13
N CYS A 19 1.99 -7.77 -20.60
CA CYS A 19 0.64 -7.47 -20.17
C CYS A 19 0.20 -8.54 -19.18
N ALA A 20 -0.27 -8.07 -18.02
CA ALA A 20 -0.77 -8.95 -16.98
C ALA A 20 -2.25 -9.29 -17.15
N GLY A 21 -3.03 -8.36 -17.73
CA GLY A 21 -4.45 -8.55 -18.04
C GLY A 21 -4.70 -8.80 -19.52
N ARG A 22 -5.57 -9.77 -19.84
CA ARG A 22 -5.97 -10.04 -21.24
C ARG A 22 -6.64 -8.84 -21.94
N PRO A 23 -7.51 -8.04 -21.27
CA PRO A 23 -8.05 -6.83 -21.89
C PRO A 23 -6.96 -5.82 -22.26
N GLU A 24 -5.94 -5.64 -21.41
CA GLU A 24 -4.78 -4.78 -21.67
C GLU A 24 -3.92 -5.32 -22.82
N TYR A 25 -3.60 -6.62 -22.82
CA TYR A 25 -2.89 -7.27 -23.92
C TYR A 25 -3.57 -7.05 -25.28
N GLU A 26 -4.87 -7.33 -25.36
CA GLU A 26 -5.64 -7.15 -26.59
C GLU A 26 -5.70 -5.68 -27.00
N TYR A 27 -5.83 -4.78 -26.02
CA TYR A 27 -5.85 -3.34 -26.28
C TYR A 27 -4.51 -2.86 -26.84
N ILE A 28 -3.39 -3.25 -26.23
CA ILE A 28 -2.05 -2.85 -26.65
C ILE A 28 -1.70 -3.46 -28.01
N LYS A 29 -2.02 -4.74 -28.21
CA LYS A 29 -1.83 -5.41 -29.51
C LYS A 29 -2.60 -4.71 -30.64
N ARG A 30 -3.83 -4.27 -30.38
CA ARG A 30 -4.66 -3.61 -31.39
C ARG A 30 -4.28 -2.15 -31.62
N ASN A 31 -3.99 -1.42 -30.55
CA ASN A 31 -3.96 0.03 -30.60
C ASN A 31 -2.55 0.63 -30.53
N TYR A 32 -1.54 -0.10 -30.02
CA TYR A 32 -0.22 0.49 -29.72
C TYR A 32 0.81 0.20 -30.82
N GLY A 33 0.47 -0.59 -31.84
CA GLY A 33 1.32 -0.82 -33.03
C GLY A 33 2.48 -1.80 -32.79
N TYR A 34 2.47 -2.58 -31.72
CA TYR A 34 3.41 -3.67 -31.47
C TYR A 34 3.02 -4.95 -32.21
N SER A 35 4.02 -5.70 -32.68
CA SER A 35 3.79 -7.02 -33.28
C SER A 35 3.47 -8.07 -32.21
N GLN A 36 2.98 -9.23 -32.64
CA GLN A 36 2.59 -10.32 -31.75
C GLN A 36 3.76 -10.90 -30.93
N ASN A 37 5.01 -10.69 -31.37
CA ASN A 37 6.20 -11.12 -30.61
C ASN A 37 6.67 -10.05 -29.61
N GLU A 38 6.19 -8.81 -29.74
CA GLU A 38 6.58 -7.65 -28.93
C GLU A 38 5.52 -7.31 -27.86
N VAL A 39 4.39 -8.02 -27.84
CA VAL A 39 3.43 -7.98 -26.74
C VAL A 39 3.28 -9.41 -26.22
N LYS A 40 3.67 -9.64 -24.98
CA LYS A 40 3.53 -10.93 -24.30
C LYS A 40 2.45 -10.82 -23.25
N TYR A 41 1.45 -11.68 -23.36
CA TYR A 41 0.51 -11.92 -22.29
C TYR A 41 1.14 -12.96 -21.35
N THR A 42 1.76 -12.49 -20.27
CA THR A 42 2.39 -13.39 -19.28
C THR A 42 1.49 -13.61 -18.07
N GLY A 43 0.42 -12.83 -17.90
CA GLY A 43 -0.23 -12.68 -16.60
C GLY A 43 0.58 -11.75 -15.69
N PHE A 44 0.11 -11.47 -14.48
CA PHE A 44 0.98 -10.87 -13.46
C PHE A 44 2.18 -11.81 -13.18
N SER A 45 3.24 -11.33 -12.54
CA SER A 45 4.10 -12.23 -11.77
C SER A 45 3.22 -12.81 -10.67
N ARG A 46 2.86 -14.07 -10.85
CA ARG A 46 1.65 -14.63 -10.30
C ARG A 46 2.00 -15.82 -9.43
N PHE A 47 1.77 -15.71 -8.12
CA PHE A 47 1.80 -16.83 -7.14
C PHE A 47 0.66 -17.83 -7.36
N ASP A 48 0.13 -17.92 -8.57
CA ASP A 48 -1.25 -18.35 -8.81
C ASP A 48 -1.40 -19.16 -10.11
N GLY A 49 -0.26 -19.65 -10.63
CA GLY A 49 -0.22 -21.03 -11.11
C GLY A 49 -0.69 -22.04 -10.04
N TYR A 50 -0.86 -21.61 -8.79
CA TYR A 50 -1.54 -22.34 -7.72
C TYR A 50 -3.07 -22.38 -7.82
N TYR A 51 -3.77 -21.43 -8.47
CA TYR A 51 -5.25 -21.42 -8.44
C TYR A 51 -5.92 -20.88 -9.71
N ASN A 52 -6.92 -21.64 -10.20
CA ASN A 52 -7.92 -21.22 -11.18
C ASN A 52 -8.68 -19.99 -10.64
N ILE A 53 -8.44 -18.80 -11.19
CA ILE A 53 -9.16 -17.61 -10.71
C ILE A 53 -10.49 -17.46 -11.43
N ASP A 54 -11.50 -17.95 -10.73
CA ASP A 54 -12.89 -17.64 -10.94
C ASP A 54 -13.12 -16.13 -10.67
N VAL A 55 -13.64 -15.39 -11.65
CA VAL A 55 -14.03 -14.00 -11.42
C VAL A 55 -15.23 -14.01 -10.48
N LYS A 56 -15.11 -13.35 -9.33
CA LYS A 56 -16.23 -13.18 -8.42
C LYS A 56 -17.34 -12.50 -9.20
N ARG A 57 -18.42 -13.24 -9.43
CA ARG A 57 -19.67 -12.70 -9.94
C ARG A 57 -20.15 -11.71 -8.89
N GLN A 58 -19.81 -10.44 -9.04
CA GLN A 58 -20.05 -9.42 -8.01
C GLN A 58 -20.45 -8.07 -8.63
N ILE A 59 -21.38 -7.36 -7.98
CA ILE A 59 -21.87 -6.03 -8.34
C ILE A 59 -21.56 -5.08 -7.18
N LEU A 60 -20.86 -3.97 -7.43
CA LEU A 60 -20.52 -2.97 -6.42
C LEU A 60 -21.42 -1.73 -6.55
N ILE A 61 -22.06 -1.33 -5.45
CA ILE A 61 -22.95 -0.16 -5.36
C ILE A 61 -22.33 0.85 -4.39
N MET A 62 -21.92 2.01 -4.92
CA MET A 62 -21.21 3.06 -4.19
C MET A 62 -21.96 4.40 -4.24
N PRO A 63 -23.03 4.57 -3.44
CA PRO A 63 -23.76 5.82 -3.43
C PRO A 63 -22.97 6.96 -2.78
N THR A 64 -23.14 8.14 -3.35
CA THR A 64 -22.61 9.41 -2.83
C THR A 64 -23.41 9.89 -1.61
N TRP A 65 -22.96 10.96 -0.95
CA TRP A 65 -23.62 11.50 0.24
C TRP A 65 -24.74 12.50 -0.10
N ARG A 66 -25.46 12.98 0.91
CA ARG A 66 -26.52 13.98 0.78
C ARG A 66 -26.30 15.13 1.77
N TRP A 67 -26.41 16.35 1.26
CA TRP A 67 -26.13 17.58 2.00
C TRP A 67 -26.98 17.69 3.27
N ASP A 68 -28.26 17.39 3.17
CA ASP A 68 -29.25 17.45 4.24
C ASP A 68 -28.99 16.42 5.34
N ILE A 69 -28.24 15.35 5.05
CA ILE A 69 -27.82 14.34 6.02
C ILE A 69 -26.48 14.74 6.66
N CYS A 70 -25.51 15.14 5.83
CA CYS A 70 -24.12 15.33 6.26
C CYS A 70 -23.82 16.74 6.78
N TYR A 71 -24.53 17.78 6.33
CA TYR A 71 -24.32 19.16 6.79
C TYR A 71 -24.84 19.36 8.22
N ILE A 72 -25.96 18.73 8.59
CA ILE A 72 -26.47 18.71 9.98
C ILE A 72 -25.43 18.10 10.94
N SER A 73 -24.75 17.04 10.49
CA SER A 73 -23.67 16.41 11.27
C SER A 73 -22.43 17.30 11.50
N LYS A 74 -22.21 18.29 10.61
CA LYS A 74 -21.14 19.29 10.73
C LYS A 74 -21.56 20.52 11.57
N GLY A 75 -22.85 20.67 11.88
CA GLY A 75 -23.46 21.85 12.53
C GLY A 75 -23.69 21.75 14.05
N LYS A 76 -23.06 20.78 14.76
CA LYS A 76 -23.19 20.47 16.21
C LYS A 76 -24.40 19.63 16.67
N THR A 77 -25.31 19.22 15.78
CA THR A 77 -26.39 18.28 16.16
C THR A 77 -26.05 16.87 15.70
N LYS A 78 -25.87 15.95 16.66
CA LYS A 78 -25.70 14.53 16.35
C LYS A 78 -26.98 14.04 15.66
N VAL A 79 -26.85 13.63 14.40
CA VAL A 79 -27.95 13.04 13.65
C VAL A 79 -28.28 11.69 14.29
N SER A 80 -29.53 11.50 14.73
CA SER A 80 -29.98 10.22 15.30
C SER A 80 -30.18 9.18 14.21
N ASP A 81 -30.06 7.91 14.59
CA ASP A 81 -30.35 6.79 13.69
C ASP A 81 -31.80 6.86 13.17
N ASP A 82 -32.75 7.30 14.01
CA ASP A 82 -34.15 7.46 13.63
C ASP A 82 -34.34 8.51 12.54
N PHE A 83 -33.63 9.64 12.65
CA PHE A 83 -33.65 10.65 11.59
C PHE A 83 -33.06 10.08 10.30
N PHE A 84 -31.88 9.46 10.37
CA PHE A 84 -31.24 8.87 9.20
C PHE A 84 -32.15 7.85 8.50
N LYS A 85 -32.80 6.97 9.26
CA LYS A 85 -33.75 5.97 8.76
C LYS A 85 -35.01 6.57 8.12
N SER A 86 -35.38 7.80 8.49
CA SER A 86 -36.50 8.52 7.86
C SER A 86 -36.14 9.19 6.53
N THR A 87 -34.84 9.29 6.19
CA THR A 87 -34.40 9.91 4.95
C THR A 87 -34.72 9.06 3.72
N LEU A 88 -35.02 9.73 2.59
CA LEU A 88 -35.19 9.07 1.31
C LEU A 88 -33.94 8.29 0.87
N TYR A 89 -32.75 8.79 1.25
CA TYR A 89 -31.48 8.10 1.01
C TYR A 89 -31.48 6.70 1.62
N TYR A 90 -31.75 6.60 2.92
CA TYR A 90 -31.80 5.31 3.61
C TYR A 90 -32.90 4.41 3.01
N GLN A 91 -34.10 4.95 2.81
CA GLN A 91 -35.23 4.16 2.30
C GLN A 91 -34.94 3.54 0.93
N ILE A 92 -34.35 4.29 -0.01
CA ILE A 92 -33.99 3.79 -1.33
C ILE A 92 -32.96 2.67 -1.25
N PHE A 93 -31.86 2.88 -0.51
CA PHE A 93 -30.80 1.87 -0.46
C PHE A 93 -31.20 0.67 0.40
N GLN A 94 -31.87 0.86 1.53
CA GLN A 94 -32.41 -0.25 2.32
C GLN A 94 -33.40 -1.09 1.51
N TYR A 95 -34.27 -0.45 0.71
CA TYR A 95 -35.15 -1.16 -0.21
C TYR A 95 -34.37 -1.94 -1.27
N LEU A 96 -33.38 -1.30 -1.91
CA LEU A 96 -32.55 -1.95 -2.93
C LEU A 96 -31.81 -3.18 -2.39
N LEU A 97 -31.22 -3.09 -1.19
CA LEU A 97 -30.49 -4.17 -0.52
C LEU A 97 -31.37 -5.36 -0.13
N ASN A 98 -32.69 -5.19 -0.11
CA ASN A 98 -33.68 -6.21 0.24
C ASN A 98 -34.71 -6.47 -0.88
N ASN A 99 -34.46 -5.96 -2.09
CA ASN A 99 -35.40 -6.10 -3.19
C ASN A 99 -35.43 -7.55 -3.69
N SER A 100 -36.58 -8.22 -3.56
CA SER A 100 -36.72 -9.65 -3.87
C SER A 100 -36.36 -9.99 -5.32
N SER A 101 -36.76 -9.16 -6.29
CA SER A 101 -36.44 -9.40 -7.70
C SER A 101 -34.95 -9.27 -7.99
N LEU A 102 -34.27 -8.29 -7.40
CA LEU A 102 -32.81 -8.15 -7.52
C LEU A 102 -32.09 -9.35 -6.87
N ILE A 103 -32.51 -9.75 -5.67
CA ILE A 103 -31.94 -10.91 -4.97
C ILE A 103 -32.15 -12.20 -5.78
N GLU A 104 -33.31 -12.38 -6.42
CA GLU A 104 -33.58 -13.51 -7.30
C GLU A 104 -32.64 -13.52 -8.53
N ILE A 105 -32.41 -12.35 -9.14
CA ILE A 105 -31.44 -12.22 -10.24
C ILE A 105 -30.01 -12.54 -9.77
N LEU A 106 -29.61 -12.04 -8.60
CA LEU A 106 -28.30 -12.34 -7.99
C LEU A 106 -28.16 -13.84 -7.73
N ASN A 107 -29.18 -14.50 -7.18
CA ASN A 107 -29.19 -15.94 -6.95
C ASN A 107 -29.12 -16.74 -8.25
N HIS A 108 -30.00 -16.47 -9.20
CA HIS A 108 -30.10 -17.20 -10.46
C HIS A 108 -28.81 -17.09 -11.29
N ASN A 109 -28.17 -15.93 -11.28
CA ASN A 109 -26.95 -15.69 -12.03
C ASN A 109 -25.68 -15.91 -11.19
N ASN A 110 -25.81 -16.36 -9.94
CA ASN A 110 -24.75 -16.54 -8.96
C ASN A 110 -23.88 -15.28 -8.73
N TYR A 111 -24.48 -14.09 -8.70
CA TYR A 111 -23.81 -12.84 -8.34
C TYR A 111 -23.94 -12.49 -6.85
N GLN A 112 -22.90 -11.86 -6.32
CA GLN A 112 -22.82 -11.18 -5.03
C GLN A 112 -23.01 -9.68 -5.25
N MET A 113 -23.55 -8.95 -4.29
CA MET A 113 -23.70 -7.50 -4.35
C MET A 113 -23.01 -6.89 -3.14
N VAL A 114 -22.16 -5.89 -3.34
CA VAL A 114 -21.45 -5.18 -2.28
C VAL A 114 -21.94 -3.74 -2.23
N PHE A 115 -22.39 -3.30 -1.06
CA PHE A 115 -22.84 -1.95 -0.79
C PHE A 115 -21.77 -1.19 0.00
N TYR A 116 -21.19 -0.17 -0.60
CA TYR A 116 -20.07 0.59 -0.03
C TYR A 116 -20.30 2.10 -0.18
N PRO A 117 -21.11 2.72 0.71
CA PRO A 117 -21.47 4.13 0.59
C PRO A 117 -20.30 5.05 0.93
N HIS A 118 -20.39 6.30 0.49
CA HIS A 118 -19.42 7.36 0.77
C HIS A 118 -19.10 7.50 2.27
N TYR A 119 -17.86 7.87 2.62
CA TYR A 119 -17.36 7.86 4.01
C TYR A 119 -18.25 8.62 5.01
N GLU A 120 -18.86 9.74 4.59
CA GLU A 120 -19.76 10.53 5.45
C GLU A 120 -21.01 9.74 5.89
N ILE A 121 -21.45 8.78 5.07
CA ILE A 121 -22.58 7.90 5.32
C ILE A 121 -22.15 6.65 6.08
N GLN A 122 -20.87 6.28 6.05
CA GLN A 122 -20.42 5.01 6.63
C GLN A 122 -20.64 4.91 8.15
N ARG A 123 -20.74 6.06 8.84
CA ARG A 123 -21.13 6.12 10.26
C ARG A 123 -22.53 5.56 10.57
N PHE A 124 -23.37 5.40 9.55
CA PHE A 124 -24.71 4.82 9.64
C PHE A 124 -24.80 3.43 9.00
N LEU A 125 -23.67 2.77 8.72
CA LEU A 125 -23.69 1.41 8.14
C LEU A 125 -24.47 0.43 9.01
N HIS A 126 -24.41 0.57 10.33
CA HIS A 126 -25.15 -0.25 11.29
C HIS A 126 -26.67 -0.10 11.16
N CYS A 127 -27.17 0.94 10.50
CA CYS A 127 -28.59 1.10 10.21
C CYS A 127 -29.04 0.26 9.02
N PHE A 128 -28.13 -0.06 8.08
CA PHE A 128 -28.46 -0.88 6.92
C PHE A 128 -28.42 -2.36 7.27
N SER A 129 -29.30 -3.14 6.63
CA SER A 129 -29.29 -4.59 6.73
C SER A 129 -29.73 -5.21 5.41
N SER A 130 -29.31 -6.45 5.17
CA SER A 130 -29.87 -7.27 4.09
C SER A 130 -30.35 -8.61 4.65
N ASN A 131 -31.45 -9.09 4.09
CA ASN A 131 -32.01 -10.42 4.34
C ASN A 131 -31.42 -11.51 3.42
N SER A 132 -30.42 -11.17 2.59
CA SER A 132 -29.81 -12.09 1.64
C SER A 132 -28.31 -12.21 1.86
N GLU A 133 -27.84 -13.46 1.88
CA GLU A 133 -26.41 -13.78 1.90
C GLU A 133 -25.69 -13.39 0.60
N LYS A 134 -26.43 -12.99 -0.45
CA LYS A 134 -25.87 -12.44 -1.69
C LYS A 134 -25.56 -10.96 -1.60
N VAL A 135 -25.84 -10.29 -0.47
CA VAL A 135 -25.65 -8.85 -0.31
C VAL A 135 -24.77 -8.57 0.89
N THR A 136 -23.60 -8.01 0.63
CA THR A 136 -22.61 -7.60 1.63
C THR A 136 -22.66 -6.09 1.80
N ILE A 137 -22.77 -5.60 3.05
CA ILE A 137 -22.62 -4.19 3.38
C ILE A 137 -21.17 -4.00 3.86
N ALA A 138 -20.33 -3.35 3.05
CA ALA A 138 -18.91 -3.21 3.29
C ALA A 138 -18.57 -1.88 3.99
N SER A 139 -17.55 -1.91 4.86
CA SER A 139 -17.12 -0.81 5.73
C SER A 139 -15.66 -0.43 5.44
N LYS A 140 -15.14 0.65 6.07
CA LYS A 140 -13.74 1.14 6.08
C LYS A 140 -12.67 0.09 6.50
N ASP A 141 -13.02 -1.18 6.44
CA ASP A 141 -12.35 -2.35 6.99
C ASP A 141 -10.93 -2.54 6.44
N ASP A 142 -10.62 -2.03 5.25
CA ASP A 142 -9.27 -2.12 4.66
C ASP A 142 -8.18 -1.46 5.54
N PHE A 143 -8.53 -0.48 6.38
CA PHE A 143 -7.59 0.18 7.29
C PHE A 143 -7.23 -0.67 8.52
N VAL A 144 -8.01 -1.71 8.82
CA VAL A 144 -7.81 -2.60 9.98
C VAL A 144 -7.29 -3.98 9.58
N VAL A 145 -7.43 -4.37 8.31
CA VAL A 145 -7.09 -5.71 7.82
C VAL A 145 -5.57 -5.90 7.72
N GLN A 146 -5.12 -7.08 8.15
CA GLN A 146 -3.77 -7.60 7.95
C GLN A 146 -3.87 -8.98 7.32
N THR A 147 -3.44 -9.14 6.06
CA THR A 147 -3.55 -10.42 5.34
C THR A 147 -2.29 -11.28 5.45
N ALA A 148 -1.16 -10.73 5.92
CA ALA A 148 0.05 -11.49 6.20
C ALA A 148 0.81 -10.97 7.42
N PHE A 149 1.57 -11.86 8.08
CA PHE A 149 2.26 -11.56 9.34
C PHE A 149 3.33 -10.46 9.21
N TYR A 150 3.87 -10.26 8.00
CA TYR A 150 4.89 -9.24 7.71
C TYR A 150 4.29 -7.88 7.35
N MET A 151 2.98 -7.76 7.19
CA MET A 151 2.29 -6.52 6.86
C MET A 151 1.94 -5.72 8.11
N SER A 152 1.46 -4.49 7.93
CA SER A 152 0.73 -3.79 8.98
C SER A 152 -0.51 -3.10 8.41
N PRO A 153 -1.63 -3.03 9.17
CA PRO A 153 -2.82 -2.33 8.68
C PRO A 153 -2.53 -0.85 8.39
N PRO A 154 -3.17 -0.22 7.39
CA PRO A 154 -3.01 1.19 7.10
C PRO A 154 -3.20 2.12 8.32
N LYS A 155 -4.14 1.79 9.22
CA LYS A 155 -4.31 2.55 10.48
C LYS A 155 -3.07 2.49 11.37
N TRP A 156 -2.38 1.36 11.38
CA TRP A 156 -1.19 1.19 12.20
C TRP A 156 -0.04 2.03 11.64
N HIS A 157 0.16 2.09 10.31
CA HIS A 157 1.18 2.98 9.72
C HIS A 157 0.95 4.44 10.09
N LEU A 158 -0.26 4.96 9.91
CA LEU A 158 -0.59 6.36 10.20
C LEU A 158 -0.45 6.69 11.70
N GLY A 159 -0.89 5.78 12.56
CA GLY A 159 -0.68 5.90 14.00
C GLY A 159 0.80 5.88 14.36
N HIS A 160 1.56 4.93 13.81
CA HIS A 160 2.96 4.71 14.14
C HIS A 160 3.84 5.89 13.77
N VAL A 161 3.65 6.49 12.58
CA VAL A 161 4.41 7.70 12.22
C VAL A 161 4.09 8.86 13.16
N SER A 162 2.82 9.02 13.56
CA SER A 162 2.42 10.02 14.56
C SER A 162 3.09 9.77 15.91
N TRP A 163 3.11 8.51 16.35
CA TRP A 163 3.81 8.11 17.57
C TRP A 163 5.31 8.36 17.52
N MET A 164 5.96 8.16 16.37
CA MET A 164 7.37 8.49 16.20
C MET A 164 7.65 9.99 16.43
N TYR A 165 6.76 10.88 15.98
CA TYR A 165 6.90 12.31 16.28
C TYR A 165 6.65 12.64 17.75
N GLU A 166 5.78 11.93 18.46
CA GLU A 166 5.67 12.08 19.92
C GLU A 166 6.97 11.66 20.62
N VAL A 167 7.59 10.57 20.18
CA VAL A 167 8.89 10.13 20.68
C VAL A 167 9.95 11.21 20.43
N ILE A 168 10.02 11.78 19.23
CA ILE A 168 10.93 12.88 18.90
C ILE A 168 10.65 14.09 19.80
N LEU A 169 9.40 14.54 19.91
CA LEU A 169 8.99 15.64 20.77
C LEU A 169 9.37 15.41 22.23
N SER A 170 9.24 14.18 22.74
CA SER A 170 9.63 13.83 24.11
C SER A 170 11.13 13.93 24.36
N LYS A 171 11.97 13.76 23.33
CA LYS A 171 13.42 13.90 23.45
C LYS A 171 13.87 15.35 23.39
N ILE A 172 13.18 16.19 22.63
CA ILE A 172 13.57 17.59 22.41
C ILE A 172 12.81 18.59 23.30
N ASN A 173 11.69 18.18 23.90
CA ASN A 173 10.92 18.94 24.88
C ASN A 173 10.75 18.12 26.16
N LYS A 174 11.49 18.51 27.22
CA LYS A 174 11.51 17.79 28.51
C LYS A 174 10.16 17.70 29.22
N ASN A 175 9.24 18.61 28.92
CA ASN A 175 7.91 18.66 29.54
C ASN A 175 6.83 18.08 28.63
N TYR A 176 7.21 17.32 27.59
CA TYR A 176 6.25 16.74 26.66
C TYR A 176 5.49 15.57 27.29
N GLU A 177 4.16 15.65 27.24
CA GLU A 177 3.27 14.59 27.66
C GLU A 177 2.72 13.85 26.44
N PHE A 178 2.94 12.53 26.42
CA PHE A 178 2.37 11.64 25.40
C PHE A 178 0.85 11.70 25.42
N TYR A 179 0.23 11.61 24.24
CA TYR A 179 -1.22 11.65 24.09
C TYR A 179 -1.94 10.55 24.88
N SER A 180 -1.44 9.31 24.79
CA SER A 180 -2.00 8.17 25.50
C SER A 180 -0.95 7.06 25.66
N LYS A 181 -0.88 6.49 26.86
CA LYS A 181 -0.03 5.32 27.15
C LYS A 181 -0.44 4.11 26.31
N GLU A 182 -1.74 3.86 26.18
CA GLU A 182 -2.29 2.74 25.40
C GLU A 182 -1.92 2.86 23.91
N PHE A 183 -1.96 4.08 23.36
CA PHE A 183 -1.52 4.34 21.99
C PHE A 183 -0.03 4.09 21.86
N SER A 184 0.78 4.55 22.82
CA SER A 184 2.23 4.33 22.80
C SER A 184 2.57 2.85 22.82
N GLU A 185 1.88 2.03 23.61
CA GLU A 185 2.11 0.58 23.67
C GLU A 185 1.72 -0.12 22.35
N TYR A 186 0.56 0.22 21.78
CA TYR A 186 0.08 -0.37 20.52
C TYR A 186 0.91 0.05 19.29
N LEU A 187 1.35 1.32 19.26
CA LEU A 187 2.05 1.90 18.12
C LEU A 187 3.57 1.70 18.20
N ASN A 188 4.10 1.19 19.31
CA ASN A 188 5.52 0.84 19.43
C ASN A 188 5.89 -0.32 18.50
N SER A 189 6.83 -0.07 17.59
CA SER A 189 7.30 -1.06 16.61
C SER A 189 8.23 -2.11 17.22
N TYR A 190 9.26 -1.66 17.96
CA TYR A 190 10.32 -2.52 18.52
C TYR A 190 11.16 -1.84 19.63
N TYR A 191 10.78 -0.65 20.11
CA TYR A 191 11.57 0.13 21.06
C TYR A 191 11.24 -0.27 22.50
N GLN A 192 12.09 -1.10 23.12
CA GLN A 192 11.89 -1.61 24.48
C GLN A 192 11.73 -0.50 25.55
N GLN A 193 12.33 0.68 25.34
CA GLN A 193 12.20 1.82 26.26
C GLN A 193 10.75 2.34 26.38
N PHE A 194 9.88 2.02 25.42
CA PHE A 194 8.46 2.44 25.39
C PHE A 194 7.50 1.28 25.69
N GLY A 195 7.98 0.21 26.31
CA GLY A 195 7.19 -0.96 26.70
C GLY A 195 7.43 -2.19 25.80
N VAL A 196 6.66 -3.24 26.05
CA VAL A 196 6.73 -4.50 25.27
C VAL A 196 6.15 -4.24 23.87
N PRO A 197 6.94 -4.38 22.79
CA PRO A 197 6.44 -4.15 21.45
C PRO A 197 5.34 -5.16 21.09
N GLN A 198 4.30 -4.68 20.41
CA GLN A 198 3.26 -5.58 19.91
C GLN A 198 3.83 -6.52 18.83
N ASN A 199 3.41 -7.78 18.85
CA ASN A 199 3.71 -8.72 17.78
C ASN A 199 3.23 -8.17 16.42
N LYS A 200 4.16 -8.03 15.46
CA LYS A 200 3.87 -7.51 14.12
C LYS A 200 2.77 -8.30 13.42
N GLY A 201 2.75 -9.63 13.59
CA GLY A 201 1.77 -10.52 12.98
C GLY A 201 0.35 -10.38 13.50
N GLU A 202 0.15 -9.65 14.61
CA GLU A 202 -1.11 -9.53 15.33
C GLU A 202 -1.68 -8.11 15.32
N ARG A 203 -1.05 -7.17 14.60
CA ARG A 203 -1.48 -5.76 14.55
C ARG A 203 -2.91 -5.60 14.02
N GLY A 204 -3.31 -6.45 13.07
CA GLY A 204 -4.67 -6.49 12.51
C GLY A 204 -5.73 -7.09 13.44
N LEU A 205 -5.34 -7.77 14.54
CA LEU A 205 -6.28 -8.31 15.52
C LEU A 205 -6.78 -7.25 16.51
N VAL A 206 -6.12 -6.09 16.55
CA VAL A 206 -6.42 -5.04 17.51
C VAL A 206 -7.41 -4.03 16.92
N SER A 207 -8.62 -4.04 17.47
CA SER A 207 -9.73 -3.18 17.01
C SER A 207 -9.65 -1.73 17.51
N ARG A 208 -8.87 -1.46 18.57
CA ARG A 208 -8.68 -0.13 19.17
C ARG A 208 -7.19 0.23 19.26
N PRO A 209 -6.78 1.46 18.90
CA PRO A 209 -7.62 2.60 18.53
C PRO A 209 -8.35 2.42 17.19
N THR A 210 -9.53 3.04 17.06
CA THR A 210 -10.26 3.04 15.79
C THR A 210 -9.54 3.88 14.75
N VAL A 211 -9.90 3.69 13.48
CA VAL A 211 -9.39 4.52 12.38
C VAL A 211 -9.62 6.01 12.67
N ASP A 212 -10.81 6.40 13.14
CA ASP A 212 -11.11 7.81 13.45
C ASP A 212 -10.27 8.35 14.60
N GLN A 213 -10.03 7.55 15.65
CA GLN A 213 -9.14 7.92 16.75
C GLN A 213 -7.68 8.07 16.27
N ILE A 214 -7.23 7.26 15.32
CA ILE A 214 -5.90 7.40 14.70
C ILE A 214 -5.82 8.69 13.87
N PHE A 215 -6.86 9.04 13.12
CA PHE A 215 -6.88 10.30 12.37
C PHE A 215 -6.89 11.52 13.30
N GLU A 216 -7.68 11.48 14.38
CA GLU A 216 -7.67 12.52 15.41
C GLU A 216 -6.27 12.66 16.03
N TYR A 217 -5.68 11.54 16.42
CA TYR A 217 -4.31 11.50 16.95
C TYR A 217 -3.29 12.08 15.98
N PHE A 218 -3.34 11.71 14.69
CA PHE A 218 -2.49 12.29 13.65
C PHE A 218 -2.62 13.82 13.57
N GLN A 219 -3.85 14.37 13.61
CA GLN A 219 -4.06 15.82 13.59
C GLN A 219 -3.49 16.50 14.84
N ILE A 220 -3.69 15.90 16.01
CA ILE A 220 -3.17 16.42 17.29
C ILE A 220 -1.65 16.49 17.27
N VAL A 221 -0.97 15.40 16.86
CA VAL A 221 0.48 15.35 16.79
C VAL A 221 1.03 16.37 15.78
N ASN A 222 0.41 16.49 14.61
CA ASN A 222 0.79 17.52 13.63
C ASN A 222 0.65 18.94 14.18
N GLN A 223 -0.42 19.22 14.93
CA GLN A 223 -0.59 20.51 15.57
C GLN A 223 0.50 20.77 16.62
N ARG A 224 0.83 19.76 17.45
CA ARG A 224 1.91 19.85 18.43
C ARG A 224 3.27 20.10 17.78
N MET A 225 3.59 19.37 16.71
CA MET A 225 4.80 19.58 15.91
C MET A 225 4.84 20.98 15.31
N LYS A 226 3.74 21.45 14.73
CA LYS A 226 3.66 22.80 14.14
C LYS A 226 3.88 23.88 15.20
N SER A 227 3.21 23.80 16.35
CA SER A 227 3.40 24.74 17.45
C SER A 227 4.84 24.73 17.95
N PHE A 228 5.43 23.55 18.15
CA PHE A 228 6.85 23.43 18.53
C PHE A 228 7.77 24.13 17.52
N LEU A 229 7.58 23.89 16.22
CA LEU A 229 8.42 24.49 15.16
C LEU A 229 8.25 26.01 15.06
N GLN A 230 7.10 26.57 15.43
CA GLN A 230 6.85 28.01 15.39
C GLN A 230 7.56 28.76 16.54
N ASP A 231 7.65 28.13 17.70
CA ASP A 231 8.14 28.76 18.92
C ASP A 231 9.60 28.40 19.27
N ALA A 232 10.17 27.38 18.62
CA ALA A 232 11.48 26.84 18.97
C ALA A 232 12.62 27.43 18.13
N THR A 233 13.71 27.81 18.82
CA THR A 233 15.04 27.82 18.21
C THR A 233 15.57 26.40 18.22
N LEU A 234 15.67 25.77 17.06
CA LEU A 234 16.08 24.37 16.95
C LEU A 234 17.59 24.23 17.18
N SER A 235 17.97 23.37 18.13
CA SER A 235 19.35 22.89 18.23
C SER A 235 19.69 21.95 17.07
N ALA A 236 20.97 21.76 16.77
CA ALA A 236 21.41 20.83 15.73
C ALA A 236 20.88 19.40 15.96
N GLU A 237 20.87 18.95 17.23
CA GLU A 237 20.34 17.64 17.61
C GLU A 237 18.83 17.54 17.39
N ALA A 238 18.07 18.58 17.76
CA ALA A 238 16.63 18.61 17.53
C ALA A 238 16.30 18.58 16.03
N SER A 239 17.01 19.36 15.22
CA SER A 239 16.88 19.34 13.76
C SER A 239 17.17 17.95 13.20
N LYS A 240 18.22 17.28 13.67
CA LYS A 240 18.57 15.92 13.22
C LYS A 240 17.47 14.90 13.52
N LEU A 241 16.90 14.93 14.73
CA LEU A 241 15.80 14.04 15.12
C LEU A 241 14.51 14.30 14.31
N ILE A 242 14.21 15.55 14.01
CA ILE A 242 13.05 15.91 13.19
C ILE A 242 13.23 15.42 11.75
N VAL A 243 14.41 15.62 11.16
CA VAL A 243 14.73 15.13 9.81
C VAL A 243 14.70 13.60 9.76
N MET A 244 15.21 12.92 10.79
CA MET A 244 15.03 11.47 10.95
C MET A 244 13.55 11.06 10.94
N GLY A 245 12.69 11.82 11.61
CA GLY A 245 11.23 11.64 11.57
C GLY A 245 10.64 11.71 10.16
N PHE A 246 11.07 12.68 9.35
CA PHE A 246 10.64 12.79 7.95
C PHE A 246 11.06 11.57 7.12
N HIS A 247 12.32 11.15 7.25
CA HIS A 247 12.83 9.98 6.54
C HIS A 247 12.13 8.68 6.98
N HIS A 248 11.86 8.53 8.28
CA HIS A 248 11.07 7.42 8.81
C HIS A 248 9.63 7.41 8.28
N GLU A 249 9.00 8.57 8.17
CA GLU A 249 7.68 8.68 7.53
C GLU A 249 7.72 8.29 6.05
N CYS A 250 8.75 8.71 5.30
CA CYS A 250 8.96 8.27 3.92
C CYS A 250 9.12 6.75 3.79
N GLN A 251 9.85 6.10 4.70
CA GLN A 251 9.90 4.63 4.76
C GLN A 251 8.50 4.05 4.94
N HIS A 252 7.72 4.56 5.90
CA HIS A 252 6.34 4.10 6.13
C HIS A 252 5.38 4.39 4.98
N GLN A 253 5.62 5.42 4.17
CA GLN A 253 4.87 5.68 2.94
C GLN A 253 5.15 4.60 1.90
N GLU A 254 6.41 4.21 1.70
CA GLU A 254 6.76 3.05 0.86
C GLU A 254 6.14 1.77 1.43
N LEU A 255 6.19 1.60 2.76
CA LEU A 255 5.60 0.42 3.41
C LEU A 255 4.10 0.29 3.13
N LEU A 256 3.40 1.41 3.29
CA LEU A 256 1.97 1.49 3.05
C LEU A 256 1.60 1.15 1.60
N VAL A 257 2.44 1.52 0.63
CA VAL A 257 2.20 1.20 -0.78
C VAL A 257 2.29 -0.30 -1.02
N TYR A 258 3.33 -0.99 -0.53
CA TYR A 258 3.41 -2.44 -0.70
C TYR A 258 2.30 -3.16 0.08
N ASP A 259 1.92 -2.65 1.26
CA ASP A 259 0.89 -3.28 2.09
C ASP A 259 -0.49 -3.14 1.45
N LEU A 260 -0.80 -1.97 0.86
CA LEU A 260 -2.01 -1.79 0.06
C LEU A 260 -1.99 -2.62 -1.21
N GLN A 261 -0.83 -2.74 -1.88
CA GLN A 261 -0.71 -3.58 -3.06
C GLN A 261 -0.93 -5.06 -2.72
N HIS A 262 -0.43 -5.54 -1.59
CA HIS A 262 -0.66 -6.92 -1.16
C HIS A 262 -2.11 -7.14 -0.70
N LEU A 263 -2.68 -6.21 0.07
CA LEU A 263 -4.08 -6.28 0.55
C LEU A 263 -5.09 -6.29 -0.60
N LEU A 264 -4.90 -5.40 -1.57
CA LEU A 264 -5.87 -5.18 -2.65
C LEU A 264 -5.54 -5.97 -3.92
N ALA A 265 -4.29 -6.41 -4.09
CA ALA A 265 -3.82 -7.19 -5.23
C ALA A 265 -4.31 -6.62 -6.57
N ASP A 266 -5.08 -7.43 -7.33
CA ASP A 266 -5.67 -7.05 -8.61
C ASP A 266 -6.65 -5.87 -8.54
N GLN A 267 -7.07 -5.43 -7.35
CA GLN A 267 -7.90 -4.25 -7.13
C GLN A 267 -7.09 -2.98 -6.82
N TYR A 268 -5.77 -3.09 -6.59
CA TYR A 268 -4.94 -1.93 -6.34
C TYR A 268 -4.84 -1.04 -7.60
N ARG A 269 -5.31 0.20 -7.50
CA ARG A 269 -5.33 1.19 -8.59
C ARG A 269 -4.73 2.52 -8.11
N PRO A 270 -3.40 2.62 -7.93
CA PRO A 270 -2.77 3.85 -7.48
C PRO A 270 -2.90 4.94 -8.55
N VAL A 271 -3.13 6.18 -8.10
CA VAL A 271 -3.14 7.35 -8.99
C VAL A 271 -1.73 7.61 -9.49
N ARG A 272 -1.49 7.43 -10.79
CA ARG A 272 -0.21 7.76 -11.42
C ARG A 272 -0.07 9.28 -11.53
N LYS A 273 0.96 9.84 -10.89
CA LYS A 273 1.29 11.28 -10.98
C LYS A 273 2.51 11.59 -11.85
N ASN A 274 3.43 10.64 -11.99
CA ASN A 274 4.67 10.84 -12.75
C ASN A 274 4.50 10.42 -14.21
N SER A 275 5.09 11.17 -15.12
CA SER A 275 5.28 10.72 -16.50
C SER A 275 6.22 9.53 -16.53
N LEU A 276 6.06 8.67 -17.53
CA LEU A 276 7.00 7.58 -17.73
C LEU A 276 8.39 8.11 -18.03
N PRO A 277 9.44 7.42 -17.53
CA PRO A 277 10.77 7.64 -18.04
C PRO A 277 10.84 7.20 -19.51
N THR A 278 11.57 7.95 -20.33
CA THR A 278 11.92 7.53 -21.69
C THR A 278 12.90 6.35 -21.60
N PRO A 279 12.72 5.27 -22.36
CA PRO A 279 13.68 4.18 -22.38
C PRO A 279 15.08 4.65 -22.77
N SER A 280 16.08 4.15 -22.04
CA SER A 280 17.47 4.46 -22.30
C SER A 280 17.95 3.82 -23.61
N THR A 281 18.75 4.54 -24.37
CA THR A 281 19.47 4.04 -25.55
C THR A 281 20.84 3.45 -25.21
N ILE A 282 21.23 3.49 -23.93
CA ILE A 282 22.50 2.95 -23.45
C ILE A 282 22.48 1.43 -23.61
N GLU A 283 23.56 0.90 -24.17
CA GLU A 283 23.74 -0.53 -24.36
C GLU A 283 23.77 -1.27 -23.02
N GLN A 284 23.02 -2.37 -22.91
CA GLN A 284 23.00 -3.21 -21.71
C GLN A 284 24.27 -4.08 -21.67
N LYS A 285 25.32 -3.56 -21.03
CA LYS A 285 26.61 -4.26 -20.88
C LYS A 285 27.08 -4.24 -19.43
N PRO A 286 27.72 -5.31 -18.96
CA PRO A 286 28.36 -5.31 -17.65
C PRO A 286 29.45 -4.23 -17.57
N VAL A 287 29.39 -3.42 -16.53
CA VAL A 287 30.41 -2.45 -16.17
C VAL A 287 31.51 -3.18 -15.40
N LYS A 288 32.76 -3.04 -15.84
CA LYS A 288 33.92 -3.56 -15.11
C LYS A 288 34.27 -2.62 -13.97
N VAL A 289 34.34 -3.13 -12.76
CA VAL A 289 34.84 -2.43 -11.58
C VAL A 289 36.19 -3.03 -11.23
N LYS A 290 37.23 -2.20 -11.26
CA LYS A 290 38.61 -2.63 -11.01
C LYS A 290 38.77 -2.99 -9.52
N GLY A 291 39.52 -4.02 -9.21
CA GLY A 291 39.87 -4.37 -7.85
C GLY A 291 40.79 -3.32 -7.22
N GLY A 292 40.68 -3.17 -5.90
CA GLY A 292 41.42 -2.19 -5.14
C GLY A 292 40.77 -1.85 -3.82
N LEU A 293 41.33 -0.83 -3.18
CA LEU A 293 40.80 -0.26 -1.96
C LEU A 293 39.74 0.78 -2.33
N TYR A 294 38.54 0.60 -1.78
CA TYR A 294 37.39 1.48 -1.95
C TYR A 294 36.95 2.01 -0.60
N THR A 295 36.52 3.26 -0.59
CA THR A 295 35.92 3.88 0.58
C THR A 295 34.41 3.78 0.46
N ILE A 296 33.74 3.23 1.47
CA ILE A 296 32.28 3.11 1.55
C ILE A 296 31.76 3.70 2.87
N GLY A 297 30.49 4.08 2.89
CA GLY A 297 29.85 4.79 3.99
C GLY A 297 29.71 6.28 3.70
N TYR A 298 29.16 7.03 4.66
CA TYR A 298 28.89 8.45 4.52
C TYR A 298 29.83 9.30 5.37
N ASN A 299 30.41 10.37 4.81
CA ASN A 299 31.25 11.34 5.53
C ASN A 299 30.80 12.81 5.37
N GLY A 300 29.61 13.03 4.77
CA GLY A 300 29.08 14.37 4.50
C GLY A 300 28.35 15.01 5.68
N SER A 301 27.74 16.17 5.43
CA SER A 301 27.01 16.96 6.43
C SER A 301 25.49 16.84 6.37
N ASP A 302 24.95 16.20 5.34
CA ASP A 302 23.51 15.94 5.19
C ASP A 302 23.06 14.76 6.06
N TYR A 303 21.76 14.50 6.07
CA TYR A 303 21.20 13.38 6.80
C TYR A 303 21.57 12.03 6.15
N CYS A 304 21.98 11.07 6.99
CA CYS A 304 22.12 9.65 6.67
C CYS A 304 21.62 8.83 7.86
N TYR A 305 21.28 7.56 7.62
CA TYR A 305 21.05 6.62 8.72
C TYR A 305 22.38 6.24 9.38
N ASP A 306 22.31 5.86 10.66
CA ASP A 306 23.46 5.43 11.44
C ASP A 306 24.18 4.20 10.84
N ILE A 307 23.43 3.29 10.22
CA ILE A 307 23.97 2.12 9.51
C ILE A 307 24.83 2.46 8.29
N GLU A 308 24.76 3.70 7.79
CA GLU A 308 25.59 4.20 6.69
C GLU A 308 26.95 4.73 7.18
N LEU A 309 27.16 4.75 8.50
CA LEU A 309 28.34 5.24 9.18
C LEU A 309 29.12 4.10 9.88
N PRO A 310 30.42 4.30 10.13
CA PRO A 310 31.26 5.37 9.58
C PRO A 310 31.74 5.02 8.16
N GLU A 311 32.28 6.02 7.49
CA GLU A 311 33.13 5.79 6.33
C GLU A 311 34.33 4.90 6.69
N HIS A 312 34.59 3.88 5.89
CA HIS A 312 35.71 2.96 6.07
C HIS A 312 36.18 2.35 4.74
N GLU A 313 37.39 1.78 4.76
CA GLU A 313 37.99 1.16 3.59
C GLU A 313 37.62 -0.33 3.48
N VAL A 314 37.26 -0.75 2.27
CA VAL A 314 37.00 -2.15 1.92
C VAL A 314 37.83 -2.51 0.69
N TYR A 315 38.43 -3.69 0.70
CA TYR A 315 39.12 -4.21 -0.48
C TYR A 315 38.15 -5.01 -1.33
N LEU A 316 38.04 -4.67 -2.61
CA LEU A 316 37.24 -5.39 -3.60
C LEU A 316 38.17 -6.05 -4.62
N ASN A 317 37.85 -7.28 -5.02
CA ASN A 317 38.47 -7.92 -6.17
C ASN A 317 37.93 -7.31 -7.48
N ASP A 318 38.59 -7.57 -8.62
CA ASP A 318 38.01 -7.23 -9.93
C ASP A 318 36.64 -7.93 -10.10
N TYR A 319 35.60 -7.17 -10.45
CA TYR A 319 34.29 -7.74 -10.73
C TYR A 319 33.55 -6.99 -11.86
N LYS A 320 32.40 -7.52 -12.25
CA LYS A 320 31.48 -6.85 -13.16
C LYS A 320 30.09 -6.77 -12.54
N ILE A 321 29.40 -5.67 -12.82
CA ILE A 321 27.98 -5.48 -12.46
C ILE A 321 27.23 -5.02 -13.69
N ASP A 322 26.03 -5.55 -13.90
CA ASP A 322 25.20 -5.13 -15.03
C ASP A 322 24.79 -3.66 -14.87
N SER A 323 24.77 -2.93 -15.99
CA SER A 323 24.40 -1.50 -16.00
C SER A 323 22.91 -1.26 -15.73
N PHE A 324 22.09 -2.31 -15.77
CA PHE A 324 20.66 -2.27 -15.53
C PHE A 324 20.20 -3.49 -14.72
N PRO A 325 19.12 -3.38 -13.93
CA PRO A 325 18.49 -4.54 -13.30
C PRO A 325 17.98 -5.55 -14.34
N VAL A 326 17.86 -6.81 -13.89
CA VAL A 326 17.24 -7.87 -14.69
C VAL A 326 15.83 -7.46 -15.11
N THR A 327 15.57 -7.52 -16.41
CA THR A 327 14.27 -7.21 -17.00
C THR A 327 13.29 -8.37 -16.85
N ASN A 328 12.00 -8.07 -16.94
CA ASN A 328 10.97 -9.12 -16.97
C ASN A 328 11.17 -10.13 -18.12
N GLU A 329 11.68 -9.70 -19.28
CA GLU A 329 11.98 -10.62 -20.40
C GLU A 329 13.08 -11.62 -20.03
N GLN A 330 14.17 -11.12 -19.42
CA GLN A 330 15.28 -11.97 -18.97
C GLN A 330 14.84 -12.93 -17.87
N TYR A 331 14.01 -12.46 -16.93
CA TYR A 331 13.46 -13.30 -15.88
C TYR A 331 12.49 -14.37 -16.43
N LEU A 332 11.70 -14.03 -17.45
CA LEU A 332 10.82 -14.99 -18.12
C LEU A 332 11.63 -16.12 -18.79
N LYS A 333 12.76 -15.79 -19.44
CA LYS A 333 13.67 -16.80 -20.01
C LYS A 333 14.18 -17.77 -18.94
N PHE A 334 14.51 -17.28 -17.75
CA PHE A 334 14.88 -18.12 -16.61
C PHE A 334 13.74 -19.07 -16.17
N ILE A 335 12.49 -18.60 -16.18
CA ILE A 335 11.32 -19.43 -15.87
C ILE A 335 11.12 -20.50 -16.96
N GLU A 336 11.13 -20.10 -18.24
CA GLU A 336 10.89 -20.97 -19.39
C GLU A 336 11.96 -22.08 -19.53
N ASP A 337 13.19 -21.79 -19.11
CA ASP A 337 14.30 -22.76 -19.06
C ASP A 337 14.26 -23.66 -17.80
N GLY A 338 13.17 -23.62 -17.03
CA GLY A 338 12.97 -24.50 -15.88
C GLY A 338 13.71 -24.08 -14.61
N GLY A 339 14.06 -22.80 -14.44
CA GLY A 339 14.80 -22.29 -13.28
C GLY A 339 14.12 -22.46 -11.91
N TYR A 340 12.83 -22.78 -11.86
CA TYR A 340 12.13 -23.18 -10.62
C TYR A 340 12.14 -24.69 -10.36
N ASN A 341 12.59 -25.51 -11.32
CA ASN A 341 12.63 -26.97 -11.23
C ASN A 341 14.06 -27.53 -11.08
N ASP A 342 15.10 -26.71 -11.24
CA ASP A 342 16.49 -27.11 -11.07
C ASP A 342 17.09 -26.55 -9.76
N TYR A 343 17.46 -27.47 -8.86
CA TYR A 343 18.05 -27.16 -7.56
C TYR A 343 19.42 -26.48 -7.66
N LYS A 344 20.14 -26.63 -8.79
CA LYS A 344 21.50 -26.10 -8.97
C LYS A 344 21.56 -24.58 -8.96
N PHE A 345 20.44 -23.90 -9.22
CA PHE A 345 20.38 -22.43 -9.23
C PHE A 345 20.01 -21.80 -7.89
N ARG A 346 19.88 -22.60 -6.81
CA ARG A 346 19.41 -22.11 -5.51
C ARG A 346 20.32 -22.57 -4.37
N LEU A 347 20.40 -21.72 -3.36
CA LEU A 347 20.90 -22.12 -2.04
C LEU A 347 19.93 -23.15 -1.43
N SER A 348 20.44 -23.99 -0.52
CA SER A 348 19.66 -25.10 0.09
C SER A 348 18.32 -24.62 0.66
N ASP A 349 18.33 -23.60 1.54
CA ASP A 349 17.13 -23.03 2.14
C ASP A 349 16.16 -22.49 1.09
N GLY A 350 16.69 -21.90 0.01
CA GLY A 350 15.89 -21.39 -1.10
C GLY A 350 15.23 -22.51 -1.91
N TRP A 351 15.91 -23.64 -2.09
CA TRP A 351 15.35 -24.82 -2.76
C TRP A 351 14.28 -25.50 -1.90
N GLU A 352 14.52 -25.64 -0.60
CA GLU A 352 13.52 -26.12 0.35
C GLU A 352 12.27 -25.25 0.31
N LYS A 353 12.44 -23.93 0.31
CA LYS A 353 11.30 -23.02 0.24
C LYS A 353 10.50 -23.16 -1.05
N VAL A 354 11.16 -23.38 -2.19
CA VAL A 354 10.44 -23.63 -3.47
C VAL A 354 9.65 -24.94 -3.41
N LYS A 355 10.22 -26.01 -2.85
CA LYS A 355 9.50 -27.30 -2.71
C LYS A 355 8.30 -27.22 -1.76
N GLU A 356 8.34 -26.38 -0.74
CA GLU A 356 7.19 -26.18 0.17
C GLU A 356 6.02 -25.44 -0.50
N ASN A 357 6.32 -24.64 -1.53
CA ASN A 357 5.36 -23.73 -2.18
C ASN A 357 5.16 -24.04 -3.67
N ASN A 358 5.50 -25.26 -4.11
CA ASN A 358 5.16 -25.87 -5.40
C ASN A 358 4.46 -27.20 -5.12
#